data_AF-A0A1G0M1G5-F1
#
_entry.id   AF-A0A1G0M1G5-F1
#
_cell.length_a   1.000
_cell.length_b   1.000
_cell.length_c   1.000
_cell.angle_alpha   90.00
_cell.angle_beta   90.00
_cell.angle_gamma   90.00
#
_symmetry.space_group_name_H-M   'P 1'
#
loop_
_entity.id
_entity.type
_entity.pdbx_description
1 polymer ?
#
loop_
_entity_poly.entity_id
_entity_poly.type
_entity_poly.pdbx_seq_one_letter_code
_entity_poly.pdbx_strand_id
1 'polypeptide(L)'
;MKILPSDGSYKTFCDLITAYRLAETVKQAVRLGIIETVGDQGCAGAEIIAAAGMREPEGERFLALLLNVGILEKYADNYCLSLFSRRYLLCSSESGQLHVLEFEPLLIDKWSTLDAILLQGQGSSVPDDQPQAAYRQRLGLFQKAMHEAAVIRAKELWDALPAMPETGVIIDIGAGDGTYLREFTGRYPRWQAVACDLEDVLAEVAEPGITTHACNLLDQAELDRLTAIYADSASIVLMSNLLHCYSPVENEMLLGKVAGILRQDGLLIVHDFFRDGNAFGAIYDAHMMLNTYNGRAYSFVEAIRMLNVAGLPHTGVIELQSYSHAILAEKQPSKTVATDPLFTLRQKALSLGFFQAVAVVPQEISIEAWVDAKCRYGCMFYNRKWSCPPHSMGADGFRELLRCYSKAMIVAGQPPLRQFQHSLLELEKHTFLQGFKKALVFTGGPCSWCENCADERCSFPEKRRPSLESCGCDVFALAQACGIPLKPIENSDDFVQYIGLLLVD
;
A
#
# COMPACT_ATOMS: atom_id res chain seq x y z
N MET A 1 -4.38 -7.67 4.69
CA MET A 1 -3.90 -9.07 4.60
C MET A 1 -4.28 -9.64 3.25
N LYS A 2 -3.41 -10.41 2.60
CA LYS A 2 -3.70 -11.13 1.34
C LYS A 2 -3.57 -12.63 1.61
N ILE A 3 -4.60 -13.40 1.30
CA ILE A 3 -4.54 -14.86 1.35
C ILE A 3 -3.78 -15.32 0.10
N LEU A 4 -2.69 -16.05 0.29
CA LEU A 4 -1.90 -16.57 -0.82
C LEU A 4 -2.53 -17.86 -1.35
N PRO A 5 -2.41 -18.17 -2.66
CA PRO A 5 -2.98 -19.40 -3.21
C PRO A 5 -2.50 -20.70 -2.54
N SER A 6 -1.31 -20.67 -1.95
CA SER A 6 -0.71 -21.79 -1.21
C SER A 6 -1.11 -21.87 0.27
N ASP A 7 -1.80 -20.86 0.79
CA ASP A 7 -2.15 -20.80 2.20
C ASP A 7 -3.37 -21.68 2.51
N GLY A 8 -3.10 -22.95 2.80
CA GLY A 8 -4.09 -23.89 3.32
C GLY A 8 -4.17 -23.93 4.85
N SER A 9 -3.62 -22.94 5.56
CA SER A 9 -3.48 -23.04 7.01
C SER A 9 -4.78 -22.73 7.75
N TYR A 10 -5.14 -23.58 8.71
CA TYR A 10 -6.27 -23.31 9.63
C TYR A 10 -6.00 -22.04 10.46
N LYS A 11 -4.73 -21.71 10.72
CA LYS A 11 -4.33 -20.46 11.38
C LYS A 11 -4.86 -19.23 10.64
N THR A 12 -4.63 -19.12 9.32
CA THR A 12 -5.12 -17.98 8.54
C THR A 12 -6.65 -17.88 8.58
N PHE A 13 -7.34 -19.01 8.52
CA PHE A 13 -8.80 -19.04 8.69
C PHE A 13 -9.22 -18.49 10.07
N CYS A 14 -8.59 -18.95 11.16
CA CYS A 14 -8.85 -18.44 12.50
C CYS A 14 -8.57 -16.94 12.60
N ASP A 15 -7.44 -16.46 12.08
CA ASP A 15 -7.07 -15.04 12.10
C ASP A 15 -8.14 -14.19 11.39
N LEU A 16 -8.64 -14.64 10.23
CA LEU A 16 -9.70 -13.96 9.48
C LEU A 16 -11.00 -13.83 10.28
N ILE A 17 -11.53 -14.94 10.81
CA ILE A 17 -12.84 -14.93 11.48
C ILE A 17 -12.79 -14.31 12.88
N THR A 18 -11.60 -14.12 13.45
CA THR A 18 -11.42 -13.58 14.80
C THR A 18 -10.79 -12.18 14.85
N ALA A 19 -10.42 -11.58 13.70
CA ALA A 19 -9.78 -10.26 13.63
C ALA A 19 -10.53 -9.18 14.42
N TYR A 20 -11.87 -9.20 14.39
CA TYR A 20 -12.71 -8.25 15.13
C TYR A 20 -12.49 -8.29 16.65
N ARG A 21 -12.07 -9.42 17.22
CA ARG A 21 -11.89 -9.59 18.68
C ARG A 21 -10.77 -8.72 19.21
N LEU A 22 -9.65 -8.63 18.47
CA LEU A 22 -8.55 -7.76 18.84
C LEU A 22 -8.94 -6.29 18.70
N ALA A 23 -9.61 -5.93 17.60
CA ALA A 23 -10.13 -4.57 17.41
C ALA A 23 -11.08 -4.16 18.55
N GLU A 24 -11.99 -5.04 18.96
CA GLU A 24 -12.89 -4.79 20.10
C GLU A 24 -12.11 -4.66 21.42
N THR A 25 -11.10 -5.50 21.64
CA THR A 25 -10.24 -5.43 22.82
C THR A 25 -9.55 -4.07 22.94
N VAL A 26 -8.96 -3.55 21.86
CA VAL A 26 -8.31 -2.24 21.85
C VAL A 26 -9.32 -1.12 22.12
N LYS A 27 -10.49 -1.15 21.47
CA LYS A 27 -11.55 -0.17 21.71
C LYS A 27 -12.01 -0.15 23.16
N GLN A 28 -12.17 -1.31 23.80
CA GLN A 28 -12.58 -1.38 25.20
C GLN A 28 -11.49 -0.89 26.16
N ALA A 29 -10.21 -1.16 25.86
CA ALA A 29 -9.11 -0.62 26.66
C ALA A 29 -9.10 0.93 26.67
N VAL A 30 -9.36 1.56 25.53
CA VAL A 30 -9.50 3.03 25.43
C VAL A 30 -10.78 3.50 26.14
N ARG A 31 -11.93 2.91 25.82
CA ARG A 31 -13.25 3.34 26.36
C ARG A 31 -13.37 3.22 27.87
N LEU A 32 -12.75 2.20 28.46
CA LEU A 32 -12.72 2.00 29.92
C LEU A 32 -11.69 2.90 30.62
N GLY A 33 -10.97 3.76 29.90
CA GLY A 33 -9.96 4.66 30.46
C GLY A 33 -8.68 3.96 30.93
N ILE A 34 -8.45 2.70 30.53
CA ILE A 34 -7.28 1.93 30.97
C ILE A 34 -6.00 2.58 30.44
N ILE A 35 -5.99 2.99 29.16
CA ILE A 35 -4.81 3.60 28.54
C ILE A 35 -4.40 4.88 29.26
N GLU A 36 -5.37 5.75 29.56
CA GLU A 36 -5.16 7.00 30.30
C GLU A 36 -4.74 6.76 31.75
N THR A 37 -5.34 5.78 32.42
CA THR A 37 -4.99 5.43 33.80
C THR A 37 -3.54 4.94 33.91
N VAL A 38 -3.09 4.12 32.95
CA VAL A 38 -1.70 3.67 32.90
C VAL A 38 -0.76 4.84 32.59
N GLY A 39 -1.13 5.67 31.61
CA GLY A 39 -0.39 6.86 31.24
C GLY A 39 1.10 6.61 30.95
N ASP A 40 1.91 7.67 31.06
CA ASP A 40 3.34 7.56 30.76
C ASP A 40 4.16 6.85 31.83
N GLN A 41 3.71 6.91 33.09
CA GLN A 41 4.45 6.45 34.28
C GLN A 41 4.20 5.00 34.64
N GLY A 42 3.15 4.39 34.07
CA GLY A 42 2.68 3.07 34.47
C GLY A 42 1.84 3.11 35.75
N CYS A 43 1.10 2.04 36.00
CA CYS A 43 0.12 1.95 37.08
C CYS A 43 -0.01 0.51 37.61
N ALA A 44 -0.35 0.36 38.89
CA ALA A 44 -0.57 -0.95 39.48
C ALA A 44 -1.87 -1.57 38.97
N GLY A 45 -1.90 -2.90 38.79
CA GLY A 45 -3.08 -3.59 38.24
C GLY A 45 -4.38 -3.32 39.01
N ALA A 46 -4.31 -3.30 40.34
CA ALA A 46 -5.46 -3.04 41.21
C ALA A 46 -6.04 -1.63 41.02
N GLU A 47 -5.17 -0.63 40.79
CA GLU A 47 -5.57 0.75 40.53
C GLU A 47 -6.28 0.87 39.17
N ILE A 48 -5.76 0.21 38.14
CA ILE A 48 -6.38 0.17 36.81
C ILE A 48 -7.76 -0.45 36.88
N ILE A 49 -7.90 -1.59 37.56
CA ILE A 49 -9.18 -2.29 37.72
C ILE A 49 -10.19 -1.40 38.45
N ALA A 50 -9.77 -0.75 39.53
CA ALA A 50 -10.62 0.15 40.31
C ALA A 50 -11.05 1.38 39.49
N ALA A 51 -10.11 2.02 38.78
CA ALA A 51 -10.37 3.21 37.98
C ALA A 51 -11.32 2.92 36.80
N ALA A 52 -11.16 1.78 36.15
CA ALA A 52 -12.01 1.33 35.05
C ALA A 52 -13.38 0.77 35.51
N GLY A 53 -13.62 0.67 36.83
CA GLY A 53 -14.84 0.09 37.39
C GLY A 53 -15.02 -1.39 37.07
N MET A 54 -13.92 -2.13 36.84
CA MET A 54 -13.95 -3.55 36.52
C MET A 54 -14.10 -4.39 37.80
N ARG A 55 -14.78 -5.53 37.69
CA ARG A 55 -14.75 -6.56 38.73
C ARG A 55 -13.37 -7.21 38.75
N GLU A 56 -12.81 -7.43 39.93
CA GLU A 56 -11.43 -7.88 40.10
C GLU A 56 -11.07 -9.15 39.28
N PRO A 57 -11.84 -10.27 39.34
CA PRO A 57 -11.48 -11.47 38.57
C PRO A 57 -11.52 -11.26 37.05
N GLU A 58 -12.49 -10.49 36.54
CA GLU A 58 -12.60 -10.17 35.12
C GLU A 58 -11.54 -9.16 34.68
N GLY A 59 -11.26 -8.16 35.52
CA GLY A 59 -10.26 -7.12 35.29
C GLY A 59 -8.85 -7.70 35.20
N GLU A 60 -8.48 -8.59 36.11
CA GLU A 60 -7.18 -9.29 36.05
C GLU A 60 -7.03 -10.08 34.75
N ARG A 61 -8.07 -10.80 34.32
CA ARG A 61 -8.07 -11.53 33.05
C ARG A 61 -7.96 -10.60 31.84
N PHE A 62 -8.62 -9.45 31.90
CA PHE A 62 -8.56 -8.46 30.82
C PHE A 62 -7.18 -7.79 30.75
N LEU A 63 -6.58 -7.41 31.88
CA LEU A 63 -5.21 -6.91 31.91
C LEU A 63 -4.20 -7.95 31.42
N ALA A 64 -4.37 -9.22 31.78
CA ALA A 64 -3.55 -10.30 31.25
C ALA A 64 -3.72 -10.47 29.73
N LEU A 65 -4.93 -10.29 29.20
CA LEU A 65 -5.17 -10.25 27.75
C LEU A 65 -4.40 -9.09 27.10
N LEU A 66 -4.51 -7.87 27.64
CA LEU A 66 -3.84 -6.69 27.10
C LEU A 66 -2.31 -6.83 27.09
N LEU A 67 -1.72 -7.53 28.07
CA LEU A 67 -0.31 -7.91 28.07
C LEU A 67 0.01 -8.90 26.94
N ASN A 68 -0.77 -9.98 26.82
CA ASN A 68 -0.51 -11.03 25.83
C ASN A 68 -0.65 -10.53 24.38
N VAL A 69 -1.52 -9.57 24.12
CA VAL A 69 -1.70 -8.97 22.79
C VAL A 69 -0.80 -7.75 22.54
N GLY A 70 0.05 -7.37 23.50
CA GLY A 70 1.04 -6.29 23.33
C GLY A 70 0.50 -4.86 23.42
N ILE A 71 -0.70 -4.66 23.98
CA ILE A 71 -1.25 -3.34 24.26
C ILE A 71 -0.61 -2.75 25.53
N LEU A 72 -0.38 -3.61 26.52
CA LEU A 72 0.37 -3.25 27.72
C LEU A 72 1.66 -4.06 27.80
N GLU A 73 2.60 -3.54 28.56
CA GLU A 73 3.81 -4.21 29.02
C GLU A 73 3.78 -4.27 30.56
N LYS A 74 4.60 -5.13 31.17
CA LYS A 74 4.71 -5.22 32.62
C LYS A 74 6.17 -5.14 33.04
N TYR A 75 6.46 -4.19 33.93
CA TYR A 75 7.79 -4.01 34.52
C TYR A 75 7.66 -4.07 36.05
N ALA A 76 8.28 -5.08 36.65
CA ALA A 76 8.03 -5.45 38.05
C ALA A 76 6.52 -5.61 38.31
N ASP A 77 5.95 -4.80 39.20
CA ASP A 77 4.54 -4.87 39.58
C ASP A 77 3.63 -3.90 38.82
N ASN A 78 4.19 -3.04 37.97
CA ASN A 78 3.45 -2.02 37.24
C ASN A 78 3.19 -2.42 35.79
N TYR A 79 1.98 -2.10 35.32
CA TYR A 79 1.62 -2.12 33.91
C TYR A 79 2.08 -0.81 33.27
N CYS A 80 2.65 -0.90 32.07
CA CYS A 80 3.10 0.25 31.28
C CYS A 80 2.48 0.18 29.89
N LEU A 81 2.31 1.32 29.23
CA LEU A 81 1.91 1.34 27.82
C LEU A 81 3.05 0.82 26.94
N SER A 82 2.73 -0.06 25.97
CA SER A 82 3.65 -0.39 24.90
C SER A 82 3.93 0.83 24.03
N LEU A 83 4.98 0.79 23.19
CA LEU A 83 5.27 1.86 22.24
C LEU A 83 4.07 2.16 21.32
N PHE A 84 3.37 1.12 20.86
CA PHE A 84 2.17 1.25 20.04
C PHE A 84 1.07 2.01 20.78
N SER A 85 0.75 1.59 22.01
CA SER A 85 -0.33 2.19 22.79
C SER A 85 -0.02 3.61 23.22
N ARG A 86 1.22 3.89 23.61
CA ARG A 86 1.67 5.26 23.91
C ARG A 86 1.55 6.17 22.69
N ARG A 87 1.92 5.67 21.50
CA ARG A 87 1.92 6.46 20.28
C ARG A 87 0.52 6.71 19.73
N TYR A 88 -0.35 5.71 19.71
CA TYR A 88 -1.62 5.79 18.98
C TYR A 88 -2.87 5.81 19.87
N LEU A 89 -2.78 5.42 21.15
CA LEU A 89 -3.94 5.27 22.03
C LEU A 89 -3.93 6.22 23.25
N LEU A 90 -2.82 6.90 23.53
CA LEU A 90 -2.75 7.88 24.62
C LEU A 90 -3.18 9.25 24.12
N CYS A 91 -4.07 9.94 24.84
CA CYS A 91 -4.65 11.21 24.39
C CYS A 91 -3.64 12.35 24.26
N SER A 92 -2.56 12.32 25.05
CA SER A 92 -1.49 13.32 25.00
C SER A 92 -0.54 13.15 23.82
N SER A 93 -0.66 12.04 23.05
CA SER A 93 0.19 11.79 21.91
C SER A 93 -0.22 12.63 20.70
N GLU A 94 0.75 13.32 20.09
CA GLU A 94 0.56 14.03 18.81
C GLU A 94 0.20 13.08 17.65
N SER A 95 0.45 11.77 17.79
CA SER A 95 0.09 10.74 16.81
C SER A 95 -1.15 9.93 17.21
N GLY A 96 -1.89 10.38 18.23
CA GLY A 96 -3.10 9.69 18.71
C GLY A 96 -4.12 9.43 17.60
N GLN A 97 -4.81 8.29 17.68
CA GLN A 97 -5.82 7.83 16.71
C GLN A 97 -7.16 7.54 17.42
N LEU A 98 -7.49 8.33 18.44
CA LEU A 98 -8.63 8.08 19.31
C LEU A 98 -9.96 8.35 18.59
N HIS A 99 -10.04 9.41 17.81
CA HIS A 99 -11.22 9.73 17.01
C HIS A 99 -11.38 8.76 15.84
N VAL A 100 -10.30 8.23 15.27
CA VAL A 100 -10.37 7.11 14.32
C VAL A 100 -11.06 5.90 14.96
N LEU A 101 -10.67 5.53 16.18
CA LEU A 101 -11.32 4.43 16.92
C LEU A 101 -12.78 4.71 17.28
N GLU A 102 -13.12 5.97 17.57
CA GLU A 102 -14.49 6.41 17.85
C GLU A 102 -15.38 6.37 16.60
N PHE A 103 -14.81 6.67 15.43
CA PHE A 103 -15.53 6.70 14.15
C PHE A 103 -15.77 5.30 13.56
N GLU A 104 -14.85 4.35 13.78
CA GLU A 104 -14.88 3.00 13.21
C GLU A 104 -16.21 2.22 13.37
N PRO A 105 -16.93 2.27 14.52
CA PRO A 105 -18.22 1.60 14.67
C PRO A 105 -19.25 2.00 13.60
N LEU A 106 -19.29 3.27 13.20
CA LEU A 106 -20.20 3.76 12.17
C LEU A 106 -19.91 3.12 10.80
N LEU A 107 -18.64 2.81 10.54
CA LEU A 107 -18.19 2.16 9.31
C LEU A 107 -18.43 0.65 9.36
N ILE A 108 -18.17 0.01 10.50
CA ILE A 108 -18.41 -1.43 10.72
C ILE A 108 -19.88 -1.77 10.49
N ASP A 109 -20.81 -0.94 10.97
CA ASP A 109 -22.24 -1.18 10.80
C ASP A 109 -22.61 -1.28 9.30
N LYS A 110 -21.98 -0.47 8.43
CA LYS A 110 -22.20 -0.53 6.98
C LYS A 110 -21.70 -1.83 6.34
N TRP A 111 -20.63 -2.42 6.84
CA TRP A 111 -20.14 -3.71 6.32
C TRP A 111 -21.14 -4.86 6.52
N SER A 112 -22.02 -4.76 7.51
CA SER A 112 -23.11 -5.73 7.71
C SER A 112 -24.19 -5.68 6.61
N THR A 113 -24.18 -4.63 5.78
CA THR A 113 -25.15 -4.39 4.69
C THR A 113 -24.59 -4.68 3.29
N LEU A 114 -23.43 -5.33 3.20
CA LEU A 114 -22.74 -5.58 1.93
C LEU A 114 -23.59 -6.40 0.95
N ASP A 115 -24.35 -7.38 1.43
CA ASP A 115 -25.26 -8.18 0.60
C ASP A 115 -26.32 -7.31 -0.10
N ALA A 116 -26.93 -6.38 0.63
CA ALA A 116 -27.90 -5.44 0.08
C ALA A 116 -27.26 -4.55 -1.00
N ILE A 117 -26.07 -4.00 -0.73
CA ILE A 117 -25.34 -3.16 -1.71
C ILE A 117 -24.95 -3.95 -2.96
N LEU A 118 -24.52 -5.21 -2.83
CA LEU A 118 -24.16 -6.06 -3.98
C LEU A 118 -25.37 -6.40 -4.86
N LEU A 119 -26.57 -6.51 -4.27
CA LEU A 119 -27.80 -6.84 -4.99
C LEU A 119 -28.52 -5.62 -5.56
N GLN A 120 -28.50 -4.50 -4.86
CA GLN A 120 -29.27 -3.30 -5.19
C GLN A 120 -28.43 -2.19 -5.83
N GLY A 121 -27.10 -2.28 -5.72
CA GLY A 121 -26.16 -1.29 -6.23
C GLY A 121 -25.68 -0.31 -5.16
N GLN A 122 -24.53 0.32 -5.44
CA GLN A 122 -23.98 1.39 -4.62
C GLN A 122 -24.96 2.57 -4.49
N GLY A 123 -24.97 3.22 -3.32
CA GLY A 123 -25.87 4.35 -3.05
C GLY A 123 -27.29 3.96 -2.65
N SER A 124 -27.67 2.69 -2.77
CA SER A 124 -29.03 2.20 -2.43
C SER A 124 -29.40 2.32 -0.95
N SER A 125 -28.42 2.43 -0.05
CA SER A 125 -28.64 2.52 1.41
C SER A 125 -28.42 3.93 1.97
N VAL A 126 -28.26 4.94 1.11
CA VAL A 126 -28.15 6.35 1.53
C VAL A 126 -29.56 6.87 1.77
N PRO A 127 -29.93 7.25 3.01
CA PRO A 127 -31.25 7.83 3.27
C PRO A 127 -31.37 9.19 2.56
N ASP A 128 -32.50 9.43 1.89
CA ASP A 128 -32.80 10.69 1.17
C ASP A 128 -32.88 11.91 2.10
N ASP A 129 -33.12 11.71 3.39
CA ASP A 129 -33.25 12.79 4.38
C ASP A 129 -32.59 12.37 5.71
N GLN A 130 -31.53 13.08 6.10
CA GLN A 130 -30.92 12.97 7.42
C GLN A 130 -31.10 14.29 8.19
N PRO A 131 -31.54 14.24 9.46
CA PRO A 131 -31.62 15.44 10.28
C PRO A 131 -30.28 16.20 10.29
N GLN A 132 -30.31 17.50 10.04
CA GLN A 132 -29.10 18.34 9.92
C GLN A 132 -28.17 18.24 11.15
N ALA A 133 -28.73 18.03 12.34
CA ALA A 133 -27.96 17.82 13.56
C ALA A 133 -27.16 16.51 13.56
N ALA A 134 -27.75 15.42 13.06
CA ALA A 134 -27.09 14.12 12.95
C ALA A 134 -25.97 14.16 11.89
N TYR A 135 -26.22 14.87 10.78
CA TYR A 135 -25.20 15.15 9.77
C TYR A 135 -24.01 15.92 10.36
N ARG A 136 -24.25 17.03 11.07
CA ARG A 136 -23.19 17.84 11.69
C ARG A 136 -22.38 17.06 12.72
N GLN A 137 -23.03 16.24 13.55
CA GLN A 137 -22.34 15.39 14.51
C GLN A 137 -21.42 14.38 13.80
N ARG A 138 -21.93 13.72 12.75
CA ARG A 138 -21.14 12.76 11.97
C ARG A 138 -19.99 13.43 11.22
N LEU A 139 -20.21 14.62 10.68
CA LEU A 139 -19.18 15.41 10.02
C LEU A 139 -18.06 15.77 11.00
N GLY A 140 -18.39 16.25 12.22
CA GLY A 140 -17.38 16.58 13.23
C GLY A 140 -16.56 15.37 13.68
N LEU A 141 -17.17 14.18 13.84
CA LEU A 141 -16.43 12.95 14.12
C LEU A 141 -15.52 12.55 12.94
N PHE A 142 -16.04 12.64 11.72
CA PHE A 142 -15.27 12.34 10.51
C PHE A 142 -14.05 13.27 10.37
N GLN A 143 -14.21 14.58 10.53
CA GLN A 143 -13.11 15.55 10.41
C GLN A 143 -11.99 15.26 11.41
N LYS A 144 -12.33 14.98 12.67
CA LYS A 144 -11.34 14.63 13.70
C LYS A 144 -10.61 13.32 13.40
N ALA A 145 -11.34 12.30 12.95
CA ALA A 145 -10.74 11.03 12.55
C ALA A 145 -9.81 11.20 11.33
N MET A 146 -10.21 12.00 10.34
CA MET A 146 -9.39 12.27 9.16
C MET A 146 -8.16 13.12 9.51
N HIS A 147 -8.28 14.09 10.42
CA HIS A 147 -7.14 14.86 10.94
C HIS A 147 -6.08 13.92 11.53
N GLU A 148 -6.45 13.06 12.48
CA GLU A 148 -5.52 12.12 13.13
C GLU A 148 -4.80 11.23 12.11
N ALA A 149 -5.52 10.70 11.13
CA ALA A 149 -4.92 9.90 10.06
C ALA A 149 -4.00 10.74 9.15
N ALA A 150 -4.40 11.98 8.84
CA ALA A 150 -3.63 12.91 8.01
C ALA A 150 -2.31 13.35 8.67
N VAL A 151 -2.25 13.48 10.00
CA VAL A 151 -1.00 13.81 10.71
C VAL A 151 0.12 12.81 10.40
N ILE A 152 -0.22 11.53 10.26
CA ILE A 152 0.75 10.49 9.90
C ILE A 152 1.05 10.53 8.40
N ARG A 153 0.02 10.52 7.56
CA ARG A 153 0.17 10.40 6.11
C ARG A 153 0.79 11.63 5.45
N ALA A 154 0.54 12.83 5.98
CA ALA A 154 1.17 14.04 5.49
C ALA A 154 2.69 13.98 5.67
N LYS A 155 3.17 13.50 6.82
CA LYS A 155 4.60 13.30 7.06
C LYS A 155 5.19 12.29 6.09
N GLU A 156 4.54 11.12 5.94
CA GLU A 156 4.98 10.08 5.00
C GLU A 156 5.08 10.61 3.55
N LEU A 157 4.06 11.35 3.09
CA LEU A 157 4.02 11.93 1.76
C LEU A 157 5.16 12.92 1.53
N TRP A 158 5.30 13.89 2.44
CA TRP A 158 6.29 14.94 2.29
C TRP A 158 7.73 14.47 2.54
N ASP A 159 7.93 13.41 3.32
CA ASP A 159 9.24 12.75 3.50
C ASP A 159 9.67 11.97 2.26
N ALA A 160 8.72 11.43 1.51
CA ALA A 160 9.00 10.64 0.31
C ALA A 160 9.28 11.50 -0.94
N LEU A 161 8.91 12.79 -0.90
CA LEU A 161 9.13 13.73 -2.00
C LEU A 161 10.52 14.38 -1.90
N PRO A 162 11.15 14.73 -3.04
CA PRO A 162 12.42 15.44 -3.02
C PRO A 162 12.27 16.83 -2.41
N ALA A 163 13.42 17.40 -2.00
CA ALA A 163 13.47 18.77 -1.50
C ALA A 163 12.89 19.76 -2.54
N MET A 164 12.00 20.63 -2.06
CA MET A 164 11.34 21.63 -2.89
C MET A 164 12.12 22.96 -2.87
N PRO A 165 11.93 23.83 -3.87
CA PRO A 165 12.46 25.19 -3.84
C PRO A 165 12.05 25.96 -2.59
N GLU A 166 12.78 27.02 -2.25
CA GLU A 166 12.51 27.79 -1.04
C GLU A 166 11.18 28.57 -1.07
N THR A 167 10.66 28.85 -2.26
CA THR A 167 9.42 29.62 -2.47
C THR A 167 8.60 28.99 -3.59
N GLY A 168 7.28 29.08 -3.47
CA GLY A 168 6.33 28.60 -4.46
C GLY A 168 4.89 28.81 -4.01
N VAL A 169 3.95 28.33 -4.81
CA VAL A 169 2.53 28.30 -4.48
C VAL A 169 2.06 26.85 -4.43
N ILE A 170 1.51 26.44 -3.30
CA ILE A 170 0.85 25.14 -3.13
C ILE A 170 -0.66 25.35 -2.98
N ILE A 171 -1.45 24.60 -3.73
CA ILE A 171 -2.91 24.59 -3.63
C ILE A 171 -3.34 23.17 -3.28
N ASP A 172 -4.04 23.01 -2.17
CA ASP A 172 -4.63 21.74 -1.75
C ASP A 172 -6.12 21.74 -2.12
N ILE A 173 -6.49 20.87 -3.06
CA ILE A 173 -7.86 20.71 -3.55
C ILE A 173 -8.48 19.57 -2.75
N GLY A 174 -9.57 19.86 -2.04
CA GLY A 174 -10.11 18.96 -1.03
C GLY A 174 -9.25 18.97 0.24
N ALA A 175 -8.86 20.18 0.69
CA ALA A 175 -7.89 20.38 1.75
C ALA A 175 -8.30 19.80 3.11
N GLY A 176 -9.59 19.52 3.31
CA GLY A 176 -10.13 19.09 4.58
C GLY A 176 -9.80 20.13 5.66
N ASP A 177 -9.22 19.65 6.75
CA ASP A 177 -8.81 20.47 7.87
C ASP A 177 -7.43 21.16 7.69
N GLY A 178 -6.80 21.02 6.52
CA GLY A 178 -5.54 21.68 6.17
C GLY A 178 -4.27 21.01 6.71
N THR A 179 -4.36 19.79 7.25
CA THR A 179 -3.22 19.09 7.87
C THR A 179 -2.04 18.89 6.91
N TYR A 180 -2.29 18.53 5.65
CA TYR A 180 -1.22 18.39 4.65
C TYR A 180 -0.52 19.71 4.37
N LEU A 181 -1.27 20.81 4.29
CA LEU A 181 -0.72 22.15 4.10
C LEU A 181 0.10 22.60 5.31
N ARG A 182 -0.37 22.37 6.55
CA ARG A 182 0.38 22.72 7.76
C ARG A 182 1.70 21.97 7.87
N GLU A 183 1.70 20.68 7.56
CA GLU A 183 2.96 19.90 7.53
C GLU A 183 3.90 20.44 6.44
N PHE A 184 3.36 20.81 5.27
CA PHE A 184 4.17 21.39 4.19
C PHE A 184 4.75 22.76 4.54
N THR A 185 3.93 23.70 5.04
CA THR A 185 4.37 25.07 5.37
C THR A 185 5.28 25.09 6.61
N GLY A 186 5.15 24.13 7.53
CA GLY A 186 6.11 23.90 8.60
C GLY A 186 7.52 23.58 8.09
N ARG A 187 7.63 22.86 6.97
CA ARG A 187 8.90 22.55 6.28
C ARG A 187 9.37 23.69 5.37
N TYR A 188 8.43 24.40 4.74
CA TYR A 188 8.70 25.46 3.76
C TYR A 188 7.95 26.77 4.09
N PRO A 189 8.38 27.55 5.10
CA PRO A 189 7.61 28.69 5.63
C PRO A 189 7.43 29.88 4.68
N ARG A 190 8.17 29.93 3.57
CA ARG A 190 8.08 31.02 2.56
C ARG A 190 7.17 30.70 1.38
N TRP A 191 6.49 29.56 1.41
CA TRP A 191 5.51 29.21 0.39
C TRP A 191 4.17 29.87 0.67
N GLN A 192 3.44 30.19 -0.40
CA GLN A 192 2.04 30.57 -0.30
C GLN A 192 1.21 29.29 -0.34
N ALA A 193 0.37 29.10 0.68
CA ALA A 193 -0.53 27.95 0.76
C ALA A 193 -1.98 28.38 0.56
N VAL A 194 -2.70 27.63 -0.28
CA VAL A 194 -4.12 27.83 -0.55
C VAL A 194 -4.87 26.54 -0.22
N ALA A 195 -5.85 26.61 0.67
CA ALA A 195 -6.76 25.53 0.99
C ALA A 195 -8.08 25.71 0.25
N CYS A 196 -8.50 24.70 -0.50
CA CYS A 196 -9.75 24.72 -1.25
C CYS A 196 -10.64 23.55 -0.81
N ASP A 197 -11.80 23.87 -0.23
CA ASP A 197 -12.80 22.90 0.23
C ASP A 197 -14.16 23.60 0.41
N LEU A 198 -15.17 22.89 0.93
CA LEU A 198 -16.45 23.47 1.31
C LEU A 198 -16.29 24.49 2.44
N GLU A 199 -17.15 25.52 2.45
CA GLU A 199 -17.12 26.61 3.45
C GLU A 199 -17.13 26.08 4.90
N ASP A 200 -18.03 25.14 5.21
CA ASP A 200 -18.16 24.55 6.54
C ASP A 200 -16.93 23.74 6.97
N VAL A 201 -16.12 23.26 6.02
CA VAL A 201 -14.88 22.51 6.27
C VAL A 201 -13.70 23.47 6.50
N LEU A 202 -13.61 24.52 5.69
CA LEU A 202 -12.54 25.52 5.77
C LEU A 202 -12.56 26.36 7.04
N ALA A 203 -13.68 26.39 7.77
CA ALA A 203 -13.78 27.08 9.04
C ALA A 203 -12.70 26.65 10.06
N GLU A 204 -12.21 25.40 9.98
CA GLU A 204 -11.15 24.87 10.85
C GLU A 204 -9.73 25.12 10.31
N VAL A 205 -9.59 25.60 9.08
CA VAL A 205 -8.30 25.82 8.40
C VAL A 205 -7.77 27.24 8.55
N ALA A 206 -8.65 28.20 8.87
CA ALA A 206 -8.35 29.63 8.85
C ALA A 206 -7.27 30.01 9.88
N GLU A 207 -6.01 29.95 9.45
CA GLU A 207 -4.81 30.22 10.24
C GLU A 207 -3.84 31.15 9.50
N PRO A 208 -2.96 31.88 10.21
CA PRO A 208 -1.96 32.74 9.57
C PRO A 208 -1.06 31.96 8.59
N GLY A 209 -1.05 32.38 7.33
CA GLY A 209 -0.19 31.80 6.28
C GLY A 209 -0.88 30.82 5.32
N ILE A 210 -2.13 30.42 5.60
CA ILE A 210 -2.95 29.62 4.67
C ILE A 210 -4.14 30.48 4.21
N THR A 211 -4.26 30.67 2.90
CA THR A 211 -5.41 31.35 2.31
C THR A 211 -6.52 30.33 2.06
N THR A 212 -7.71 30.54 2.60
CA THR A 212 -8.86 29.66 2.35
C THR A 212 -9.65 30.13 1.14
N HIS A 213 -10.13 29.20 0.33
CA HIS A 213 -10.99 29.46 -0.81
C HIS A 213 -12.15 28.45 -0.85
N ALA A 214 -13.34 28.90 -0.45
CA ALA A 214 -14.52 28.04 -0.46
C ALA A 214 -14.91 27.67 -1.90
N CYS A 215 -15.03 26.38 -2.14
CA CYS A 215 -15.38 25.82 -3.45
C CYS A 215 -15.99 24.43 -3.29
N ASN A 216 -17.23 24.27 -3.74
CA ASN A 216 -17.82 22.99 -4.04
C ASN A 216 -17.20 22.45 -5.33
N LEU A 217 -16.35 21.44 -5.21
CA LEU A 217 -15.60 20.85 -6.32
C LEU A 217 -16.50 20.19 -7.39
N LEU A 218 -17.77 19.94 -7.08
CA LEU A 218 -18.77 19.43 -8.03
C LEU A 218 -19.57 20.54 -8.71
N ASP A 219 -19.51 21.78 -8.23
CA ASP A 219 -20.13 22.94 -8.87
C ASP A 219 -19.19 23.53 -9.92
N GLN A 220 -19.61 23.47 -11.19
CA GLN A 220 -18.78 23.93 -12.30
C GLN A 220 -18.48 25.43 -12.24
N ALA A 221 -19.43 26.25 -11.77
CA ALA A 221 -19.25 27.69 -11.72
C ALA A 221 -18.27 28.09 -10.61
N GLU A 222 -18.29 27.41 -9.47
CA GLU A 222 -17.30 27.58 -8.41
C GLU A 222 -15.91 27.13 -8.85
N LEU A 223 -15.81 25.95 -9.47
CA LEU A 223 -14.54 25.43 -9.96
C LEU A 223 -13.95 26.28 -11.10
N ASP A 224 -14.79 26.87 -11.96
CA ASP A 224 -14.38 27.83 -12.98
C ASP A 224 -13.80 29.11 -12.37
N ARG A 225 -14.43 29.61 -11.29
CA ARG A 225 -13.91 30.78 -10.57
C ARG A 225 -12.56 30.49 -9.93
N LEU A 226 -12.42 29.35 -9.25
CA LEU A 226 -11.15 28.91 -8.67
C LEU A 226 -10.06 28.83 -9.75
N THR A 227 -10.37 28.17 -10.86
CA THR A 227 -9.45 28.01 -11.99
C THR A 227 -9.02 29.36 -12.58
N ALA A 228 -9.94 30.32 -12.70
CA ALA A 228 -9.65 31.65 -13.22
C ALA A 228 -8.75 32.47 -12.27
N ILE A 229 -8.93 32.33 -10.95
CA ILE A 229 -8.14 33.04 -9.94
C ILE A 229 -6.69 32.54 -9.92
N TYR A 230 -6.50 31.22 -9.99
CA TYR A 230 -5.19 30.59 -9.84
C TYR A 230 -4.60 30.08 -11.16
N ALA A 231 -5.08 30.57 -12.31
CA ALA A 231 -4.64 30.14 -13.63
C ALA A 231 -3.11 30.22 -13.77
N ASP A 232 -2.48 29.11 -14.16
CA ASP A 232 -1.02 28.97 -14.37
C ASP A 232 -0.16 29.51 -13.21
N SER A 233 -0.64 29.41 -11.98
CA SER A 233 -0.01 30.02 -10.80
C SER A 233 0.59 29.00 -9.83
N ALA A 234 0.01 27.81 -9.73
CA ALA A 234 0.39 26.81 -8.73
C ALA A 234 1.68 26.05 -9.11
N SER A 235 2.67 26.09 -8.22
CA SER A 235 3.86 25.25 -8.31
C SER A 235 3.56 23.80 -7.94
N ILE A 236 2.68 23.61 -6.97
CA ILE A 236 2.17 22.29 -6.56
C ILE A 236 0.65 22.37 -6.46
N VAL A 237 -0.03 21.36 -7.01
CA VAL A 237 -1.42 21.07 -6.64
C VAL A 237 -1.44 19.71 -5.94
N LEU A 238 -2.01 19.66 -4.74
CA LEU A 238 -2.25 18.43 -4.00
C LEU A 238 -3.72 18.02 -4.14
N MET A 239 -3.95 16.74 -4.41
CA MET A 239 -5.25 16.08 -4.32
C MET A 239 -5.07 14.84 -3.45
N SER A 240 -5.28 15.00 -2.15
CA SER A 240 -5.07 13.93 -1.17
C SER A 240 -6.40 13.30 -0.74
N ASN A 241 -6.52 11.98 -0.85
CA ASN A 241 -7.70 11.20 -0.49
C ASN A 241 -9.00 11.77 -1.12
N LEU A 242 -8.89 12.25 -2.36
CA LEU A 242 -9.98 12.96 -3.03
C LEU A 242 -10.55 12.19 -4.22
N LEU A 243 -9.72 11.60 -5.07
CA LEU A 243 -10.19 10.93 -6.29
C LEU A 243 -11.21 9.86 -5.96
N HIS A 244 -10.96 9.07 -4.90
CA HIS A 244 -11.86 7.99 -4.53
C HIS A 244 -13.27 8.43 -4.11
N CYS A 245 -13.48 9.71 -3.80
CA CYS A 245 -14.78 10.23 -3.40
C CYS A 245 -15.74 10.40 -4.57
N TYR A 246 -15.23 10.49 -5.80
CA TYR A 246 -16.00 10.87 -6.98
C TYR A 246 -16.01 9.80 -8.08
N SER A 247 -16.93 9.93 -9.02
CA SER A 247 -17.04 9.08 -10.20
C SER A 247 -15.99 9.43 -11.27
N PRO A 248 -15.78 8.56 -12.28
CA PRO A 248 -14.79 8.82 -13.33
C PRO A 248 -15.04 10.14 -14.08
N VAL A 249 -16.31 10.46 -14.36
CA VAL A 249 -16.68 11.68 -15.11
C VAL A 249 -16.40 12.94 -14.28
N GLU A 250 -16.73 12.90 -12.99
CA GLU A 250 -16.45 14.00 -12.06
C GLU A 250 -14.94 14.22 -11.90
N ASN A 251 -14.17 13.14 -11.75
CA ASN A 251 -12.71 13.20 -11.66
C ASN A 251 -12.06 13.72 -12.96
N GLU A 252 -12.51 13.27 -14.14
CA GLU A 252 -11.98 13.79 -15.42
C GLU A 252 -12.25 15.29 -15.58
N MET A 253 -13.43 15.75 -15.18
CA MET A 253 -13.78 17.18 -15.17
C MET A 253 -12.89 17.97 -14.19
N LEU A 254 -12.74 17.48 -12.96
CA LEU A 254 -11.94 18.13 -11.92
C LEU A 254 -10.47 18.22 -12.34
N LEU A 255 -9.88 17.13 -12.81
CA LEU A 255 -8.49 17.09 -13.28
C LEU A 255 -8.27 18.04 -14.47
N GLY A 256 -9.23 18.17 -15.38
CA GLY A 256 -9.17 19.14 -16.47
C GLY A 256 -9.11 20.59 -15.99
N LYS A 257 -9.79 20.93 -14.88
CA LYS A 257 -9.74 22.27 -14.27
C LYS A 257 -8.44 22.49 -13.48
N VAL A 258 -8.00 21.48 -12.72
CA VAL A 258 -6.72 21.47 -12.02
C VAL A 258 -5.55 21.68 -12.99
N ALA A 259 -5.62 21.10 -14.20
CA ALA A 259 -4.64 21.36 -15.24
C ALA A 259 -4.56 22.86 -15.61
N GLY A 260 -5.65 23.63 -15.55
CA GLY A 260 -5.64 25.07 -15.79
C GLY A 260 -4.95 25.88 -14.68
N ILE A 261 -4.99 25.39 -13.44
CA ILE A 261 -4.41 26.02 -12.25
C ILE A 261 -2.88 25.82 -12.19
N LEU A 262 -2.43 24.64 -12.60
CA LEU A 262 -1.03 24.24 -12.51
C LEU A 262 -0.14 25.05 -13.46
N ARG A 263 1.04 25.47 -12.99
CA ARG A 263 2.08 26.05 -13.86
C ARG A 263 2.55 25.06 -14.93
N GLN A 264 3.15 25.56 -16.01
CA GLN A 264 3.80 24.70 -17.02
C GLN A 264 4.86 23.74 -16.44
N ASP A 265 5.60 24.20 -15.43
CA ASP A 265 6.61 23.45 -14.68
C ASP A 265 6.12 22.94 -13.31
N GLY A 266 4.81 23.02 -13.09
CA GLY A 266 4.17 22.64 -11.83
C GLY A 266 3.98 21.13 -11.70
N LEU A 267 3.86 20.68 -10.44
CA LEU A 267 3.65 19.29 -10.06
C LEU A 267 2.24 19.07 -9.51
N LEU A 268 1.48 18.17 -10.11
CA LEU A 268 0.28 17.60 -9.50
C LEU A 268 0.65 16.35 -8.69
N ILE A 269 0.18 16.29 -7.45
CA ILE A 269 0.33 15.13 -6.57
C ILE A 269 -1.07 14.58 -6.29
N VAL A 270 -1.34 13.38 -6.78
CA VAL A 270 -2.55 12.62 -6.47
C VAL A 270 -2.18 11.57 -5.42
N HIS A 271 -2.51 11.84 -4.16
CA HIS A 271 -2.27 10.93 -3.05
C HIS A 271 -3.55 10.16 -2.72
N ASP A 272 -3.56 8.84 -2.91
CA ASP A 272 -4.76 8.03 -2.67
C ASP A 272 -4.46 6.54 -2.40
N PHE A 273 -5.51 5.77 -2.10
CA PHE A 273 -5.50 4.32 -2.10
C PHE A 273 -5.90 3.78 -3.47
N PHE A 274 -5.07 2.90 -4.03
CA PHE A 274 -5.30 2.32 -5.35
C PHE A 274 -5.62 0.83 -5.24
N ARG A 275 -6.68 0.40 -5.93
CA ARG A 275 -7.22 -0.97 -5.84
C ARG A 275 -6.21 -2.05 -6.27
N ASP A 276 -5.37 -1.73 -7.24
CA ASP A 276 -4.30 -2.61 -7.74
C ASP A 276 -2.94 -2.36 -7.08
N GLY A 277 -2.81 -1.37 -6.20
CA GLY A 277 -1.57 -1.11 -5.48
C GLY A 277 -1.25 -2.16 -4.43
N ASN A 278 -2.23 -2.53 -3.61
CA ASN A 278 -2.08 -3.57 -2.61
C ASN A 278 -3.45 -4.09 -2.14
N ALA A 279 -3.45 -5.12 -1.29
CA ALA A 279 -4.67 -5.70 -0.76
C ALA A 279 -5.47 -4.74 0.14
N PHE A 280 -4.82 -3.74 0.75
CA PHE A 280 -5.52 -2.71 1.51
C PHE A 280 -6.36 -1.84 0.58
N GLY A 281 -5.76 -1.31 -0.50
CA GLY A 281 -6.48 -0.53 -1.51
C GLY A 281 -7.62 -1.31 -2.17
N ALA A 282 -7.47 -2.61 -2.39
CA ALA A 282 -8.54 -3.46 -2.93
C ALA A 282 -9.75 -3.57 -1.98
N ILE A 283 -9.50 -3.76 -0.68
CA ILE A 283 -10.56 -3.77 0.34
C ILE A 283 -11.13 -2.35 0.52
N TYR A 284 -10.30 -1.32 0.37
CA TYR A 284 -10.70 0.08 0.44
C TYR A 284 -11.66 0.46 -0.70
N ASP A 285 -11.57 -0.17 -1.88
CA ASP A 285 -12.59 0.01 -2.94
C ASP A 285 -13.98 -0.46 -2.47
N ALA A 286 -14.05 -1.65 -1.86
CA ALA A 286 -15.29 -2.15 -1.26
C ALA A 286 -15.75 -1.25 -0.10
N HIS A 287 -14.80 -0.69 0.67
CA HIS A 287 -15.10 0.28 1.72
C HIS A 287 -15.76 1.55 1.14
N MET A 288 -15.27 2.07 0.02
CA MET A 288 -15.87 3.20 -0.69
C MET A 288 -17.25 2.86 -1.24
N MET A 289 -17.41 1.68 -1.82
CA MET A 289 -18.71 1.18 -2.31
C MET A 289 -19.76 1.12 -1.19
N LEU A 290 -19.37 0.81 0.04
CA LEU A 290 -20.29 0.72 1.18
C LEU A 290 -20.61 2.07 1.82
N ASN A 291 -19.67 3.02 1.79
CA ASN A 291 -19.74 4.24 2.60
C ASN A 291 -19.98 5.52 1.80
N THR A 292 -19.99 5.44 0.48
CA THR A 292 -20.17 6.60 -0.42
C THR A 292 -21.27 6.34 -1.46
N TYR A 293 -21.82 7.41 -2.05
CA TYR A 293 -22.88 7.32 -3.04
C TYR A 293 -22.39 6.74 -4.38
N ASN A 294 -21.22 7.15 -4.87
CA ASN A 294 -20.64 6.70 -6.15
C ASN A 294 -19.10 6.60 -6.13
N GLY A 295 -18.46 6.76 -4.96
CA GLY A 295 -17.02 6.72 -4.78
C GLY A 295 -16.42 5.32 -4.96
N ARG A 296 -15.13 5.26 -5.29
CA ARG A 296 -14.39 4.04 -5.63
C ARG A 296 -12.89 4.24 -5.54
N ALA A 297 -12.15 3.23 -5.10
CA ALA A 297 -10.70 3.25 -5.21
C ALA A 297 -10.30 2.83 -6.63
N TYR A 298 -9.64 3.74 -7.34
CA TYR A 298 -9.23 3.52 -8.73
C TYR A 298 -8.03 2.60 -8.83
N SER A 299 -7.88 1.93 -9.97
CA SER A 299 -6.58 1.36 -10.36
C SER A 299 -5.62 2.44 -10.84
N PHE A 300 -4.31 2.16 -10.81
CA PHE A 300 -3.32 3.04 -11.43
C PHE A 300 -3.62 3.29 -12.91
N VAL A 301 -4.02 2.25 -13.64
CA VAL A 301 -4.34 2.37 -15.08
C VAL A 301 -5.50 3.35 -15.30
N GLU A 302 -6.55 3.27 -14.48
CA GLU A 302 -7.69 4.19 -14.57
C GLU A 302 -7.28 5.63 -14.20
N ALA A 303 -6.55 5.82 -13.09
CA ALA A 303 -6.08 7.13 -12.65
C ALA A 303 -5.15 7.79 -13.68
N ILE A 304 -4.15 7.05 -14.18
CA ILE A 304 -3.22 7.52 -15.21
C ILE A 304 -3.95 7.85 -16.51
N ARG A 305 -4.99 7.10 -16.89
CA ARG A 305 -5.81 7.44 -18.05
C ARG A 305 -6.50 8.79 -17.87
N MET A 306 -7.14 9.03 -16.73
CA MET A 306 -7.81 10.30 -16.44
C MET A 306 -6.82 11.47 -16.45
N LEU A 307 -5.64 11.28 -15.85
CA LEU A 307 -4.53 12.24 -15.87
C LEU A 307 -4.06 12.57 -17.31
N ASN A 308 -3.88 11.55 -18.15
CA ASN A 308 -3.50 11.75 -19.56
C ASN A 308 -4.57 12.50 -20.36
N VAL A 309 -5.86 12.20 -20.14
CA VAL A 309 -6.97 12.93 -20.78
C VAL A 309 -6.97 14.40 -20.38
N ALA A 310 -6.61 14.71 -19.13
CA ALA A 310 -6.45 16.09 -18.65
C ALA A 310 -5.16 16.78 -19.12
N GLY A 311 -4.31 16.13 -19.92
CA GLY A 311 -3.04 16.70 -20.38
C GLY A 311 -1.95 16.74 -19.30
N LEU A 312 -2.06 15.88 -18.29
CA LEU A 312 -1.14 15.78 -17.15
C LEU A 312 -0.52 14.37 -17.13
N PRO A 313 0.42 14.03 -18.03
CA PRO A 313 1.08 12.73 -18.00
C PRO A 313 1.77 12.47 -16.64
N HIS A 314 1.56 11.28 -16.09
CA HIS A 314 2.25 10.87 -14.87
C HIS A 314 3.77 10.77 -15.11
N THR A 315 4.56 11.20 -14.13
CA THR A 315 6.03 11.17 -14.11
C THR A 315 6.59 10.21 -13.07
N GLY A 316 5.80 9.88 -12.04
CA GLY A 316 6.24 9.10 -10.90
C GLY A 316 5.07 8.47 -10.14
N VAL A 317 5.35 7.41 -9.39
CA VAL A 317 4.45 6.80 -8.40
C VAL A 317 5.30 6.41 -7.20
N ILE A 318 4.87 6.81 -6.01
CA ILE A 318 5.54 6.57 -4.74
C ILE A 318 4.60 5.71 -3.88
N GLU A 319 5.08 4.56 -3.39
CA GLU A 319 4.39 3.76 -2.37
C GLU A 319 4.74 4.30 -0.98
N LEU A 320 3.73 4.58 -0.15
CA LEU A 320 3.88 5.12 1.20
C LEU A 320 3.68 4.01 2.25
N GLN A 321 4.17 4.26 3.47
CA GLN A 321 4.23 3.24 4.52
C GLN A 321 2.83 2.80 5.00
N SER A 322 1.88 3.73 5.00
CA SER A 322 0.49 3.50 5.40
C SER A 322 -0.43 2.96 4.30
N TYR A 323 0.13 2.21 3.33
CA TYR A 323 -0.55 1.54 2.21
C TYR A 323 -1.11 2.45 1.11
N SER A 324 -1.05 3.77 1.25
CA SER A 324 -1.40 4.72 0.20
C SER A 324 -0.27 4.90 -0.81
N HIS A 325 -0.56 5.58 -1.91
CA HIS A 325 0.43 5.93 -2.92
C HIS A 325 0.24 7.38 -3.37
N ALA A 326 1.31 7.98 -3.89
CA ALA A 326 1.26 9.27 -4.55
C ALA A 326 1.63 9.12 -6.03
N ILE A 327 0.70 9.46 -6.93
CA ILE A 327 0.98 9.62 -8.35
C ILE A 327 1.41 11.06 -8.60
N LEU A 328 2.55 11.22 -9.25
CA LEU A 328 3.12 12.50 -9.64
C LEU A 328 2.81 12.74 -11.11
N ALA A 329 2.33 13.93 -11.46
CA ALA A 329 1.99 14.29 -12.83
C ALA A 329 2.42 15.74 -13.16
N GLU A 330 2.88 15.96 -14.39
CA GLU A 330 3.40 17.24 -14.86
C GLU A 330 2.86 17.52 -16.28
N LYS A 331 2.66 18.80 -16.65
CA LYS A 331 2.31 19.17 -18.04
C LYS A 331 3.44 18.89 -19.01
N GLN A 332 4.66 19.22 -18.59
CA GLN A 332 5.90 18.96 -19.31
C GLN A 332 6.83 18.18 -18.39
N PRO A 333 7.15 16.91 -18.69
CA PRO A 333 8.05 16.11 -17.87
C PRO A 333 9.42 16.78 -17.83
N SER A 334 9.73 17.47 -16.74
CA SER A 334 10.95 18.27 -16.61
C SER A 334 11.74 17.90 -15.34
N LYS A 335 11.04 17.37 -14.32
CA LYS A 335 11.64 16.87 -13.08
C LYS A 335 11.25 15.41 -12.90
N THR A 336 12.12 14.51 -13.32
CA THR A 336 11.90 13.09 -13.06
C THR A 336 12.12 12.84 -11.56
N VAL A 337 11.07 12.91 -10.76
CA VAL A 337 11.00 12.00 -9.60
C VAL A 337 10.84 10.62 -10.23
N ALA A 338 11.97 9.98 -10.50
CA ALA A 338 11.96 8.67 -11.13
C ALA A 338 11.09 7.75 -10.29
N THR A 339 9.94 7.35 -10.85
CA THR A 339 9.23 6.14 -10.42
C THR A 339 10.29 5.11 -10.15
N ASP A 340 10.34 4.51 -8.95
CA ASP A 340 11.26 3.39 -8.76
C ASP A 340 10.93 2.37 -9.87
N PRO A 341 11.87 2.05 -10.77
CA PRO A 341 11.62 1.09 -11.82
C PRO A 341 11.05 -0.23 -11.33
N LEU A 342 11.40 -0.64 -10.11
CA LEU A 342 10.85 -1.85 -9.53
C LEU A 342 9.36 -1.74 -9.24
N PHE A 343 8.84 -0.55 -8.96
CA PHE A 343 7.40 -0.33 -8.76
C PHE A 343 6.59 -0.65 -10.03
N THR A 344 6.98 -0.08 -11.18
CA THR A 344 6.26 -0.33 -12.44
C THR A 344 6.40 -1.78 -12.89
N LEU A 345 7.57 -2.37 -12.69
CA LEU A 345 7.82 -3.79 -12.98
C LEU A 345 7.03 -4.72 -12.04
N ARG A 346 6.87 -4.35 -10.77
CA ARG A 346 6.02 -5.06 -9.80
C ARG A 346 4.58 -5.09 -10.26
N GLN A 347 4.02 -3.95 -10.67
CA GLN A 347 2.67 -3.89 -11.21
C GLN A 347 2.53 -4.74 -12.48
N LYS A 348 3.51 -4.68 -13.38
CA LYS A 348 3.52 -5.54 -14.56
C LYS A 348 3.53 -7.01 -14.19
N ALA A 349 4.36 -7.42 -13.22
CA ALA A 349 4.44 -8.79 -12.75
C ALA A 349 3.07 -9.25 -12.21
N LEU A 350 2.44 -8.46 -11.35
CA LEU A 350 1.10 -8.78 -10.83
C LEU A 350 0.07 -8.94 -11.96
N SER A 351 0.09 -8.06 -12.98
CA SER A 351 -0.80 -8.16 -14.14
C SER A 351 -0.57 -9.41 -15.01
N LEU A 352 0.63 -10.01 -14.95
CA LEU A 352 0.98 -11.24 -15.66
C LEU A 352 0.61 -12.52 -14.88
N GLY A 353 -0.05 -12.38 -13.73
CA GLY A 353 -0.56 -13.50 -12.93
C GLY A 353 0.37 -13.97 -11.81
N PHE A 354 1.48 -13.27 -11.54
CA PHE A 354 2.25 -13.51 -10.32
C PHE A 354 1.45 -13.01 -9.11
N PHE A 355 1.32 -13.82 -8.06
CA PHE A 355 0.55 -13.42 -6.89
C PHE A 355 1.38 -12.54 -5.93
N GLN A 356 2.70 -12.52 -6.07
CA GLN A 356 3.59 -11.67 -5.29
C GLN A 356 4.81 -11.25 -6.13
N ALA A 357 5.26 -10.03 -5.92
CA ALA A 357 6.46 -9.47 -6.52
C ALA A 357 7.13 -8.55 -5.50
N VAL A 358 8.40 -8.79 -5.19
CA VAL A 358 9.14 -8.16 -4.08
C VAL A 358 10.54 -7.76 -4.56
N ALA A 359 10.93 -6.51 -4.31
CA ALA A 359 12.29 -6.04 -4.59
C ALA A 359 13.31 -6.75 -3.69
N VAL A 360 14.46 -7.10 -4.25
CA VAL A 360 15.59 -7.67 -3.51
C VAL A 360 16.90 -7.07 -3.98
N VAL A 361 17.87 -7.00 -3.08
CA VAL A 361 19.25 -6.63 -3.41
C VAL A 361 19.93 -7.86 -4.02
N PRO A 362 20.40 -7.82 -5.28
CA PRO A 362 20.99 -9.00 -5.94
C PRO A 362 22.10 -9.68 -5.12
N GLN A 363 22.89 -8.90 -4.39
CA GLN A 363 24.02 -9.38 -3.59
C GLN A 363 23.61 -10.10 -2.29
N GLU A 364 22.36 -9.95 -1.86
CA GLU A 364 21.81 -10.63 -0.66
C GLU A 364 21.18 -11.98 -0.99
N ILE A 365 21.12 -12.37 -2.27
CA ILE A 365 20.60 -13.68 -2.69
C ILE A 365 21.57 -14.78 -2.22
N SER A 366 21.08 -15.64 -1.32
CA SER A 366 21.85 -16.74 -0.74
C SER A 366 22.15 -17.82 -1.79
N ILE A 367 23.44 -18.15 -1.92
CA ILE A 367 23.95 -19.18 -2.83
C ILE A 367 24.79 -20.16 -2.02
N GLU A 368 24.36 -21.41 -1.95
CA GLU A 368 24.85 -22.40 -0.99
C GLU A 368 25.28 -23.71 -1.66
N ALA A 369 26.39 -24.29 -1.19
CA ALA A 369 26.95 -25.51 -1.77
C ALA A 369 26.03 -26.75 -1.63
N TRP A 370 25.16 -26.77 -0.61
CA TRP A 370 24.25 -27.89 -0.40
C TRP A 370 23.16 -27.96 -1.49
N VAL A 371 22.81 -26.83 -2.11
CA VAL A 371 21.80 -26.77 -3.18
C VAL A 371 22.30 -27.53 -4.41
N ASP A 372 23.57 -27.31 -4.80
CA ASP A 372 24.22 -28.06 -5.87
C ASP A 372 24.25 -29.57 -5.59
N ALA A 373 24.52 -29.95 -4.33
CA ALA A 373 24.48 -31.34 -3.91
C ALA A 373 23.07 -31.95 -4.02
N LYS A 374 22.02 -31.20 -3.64
CA LYS A 374 20.63 -31.63 -3.82
C LYS A 374 20.26 -31.79 -5.30
N CYS A 375 20.72 -30.90 -6.17
CA CYS A 375 20.57 -31.10 -7.61
C CYS A 375 21.24 -32.39 -8.08
N ARG A 376 22.51 -32.64 -7.72
CA ARG A 376 23.28 -33.79 -8.20
C ARG A 376 22.76 -35.14 -7.68
N TYR A 377 22.37 -35.20 -6.41
CA TYR A 377 22.09 -36.47 -5.74
C TYR A 377 20.61 -36.69 -5.43
N GLY A 378 19.76 -35.66 -5.52
CA GLY A 378 18.35 -35.72 -5.14
C GLY A 378 17.34 -35.41 -6.25
N CYS A 379 17.76 -34.80 -7.36
CA CYS A 379 16.84 -34.36 -8.41
C CYS A 379 16.76 -35.35 -9.58
N MET A 380 15.54 -35.78 -9.93
CA MET A 380 15.30 -36.67 -11.07
C MET A 380 15.60 -36.05 -12.45
N PHE A 381 15.80 -34.74 -12.53
CA PHE A 381 16.08 -34.00 -13.77
C PHE A 381 17.56 -33.65 -13.95
N TYR A 382 18.44 -33.99 -12.98
CA TYR A 382 19.87 -33.77 -13.10
C TYR A 382 20.42 -34.42 -14.37
N ASN A 383 21.22 -33.67 -15.14
CA ASN A 383 21.79 -34.12 -16.41
C ASN A 383 20.76 -34.55 -17.49
N ARG A 384 19.47 -34.19 -17.33
CA ARG A 384 18.40 -34.53 -18.31
C ARG A 384 17.84 -33.31 -19.03
N LYS A 385 17.93 -32.13 -18.44
CA LYS A 385 17.40 -30.87 -19.01
C LYS A 385 18.54 -29.92 -19.28
N TRP A 386 18.51 -29.26 -20.44
CA TRP A 386 19.48 -28.22 -20.82
C TRP A 386 19.48 -26.96 -19.94
N SER A 387 18.49 -26.81 -19.06
CA SER A 387 18.37 -25.73 -18.07
C SER A 387 18.88 -26.11 -16.69
N CYS A 388 19.33 -27.36 -16.50
CA CYS A 388 19.81 -27.89 -15.23
C CYS A 388 21.31 -28.22 -15.32
N PRO A 389 22.00 -28.43 -14.19
CA PRO A 389 23.40 -28.82 -14.21
C PRO A 389 23.57 -30.18 -14.91
N PRO A 390 24.69 -30.40 -15.63
CA PRO A 390 25.86 -29.52 -15.77
C PRO A 390 25.73 -28.43 -16.86
N HIS A 391 24.58 -28.29 -17.50
CA HIS A 391 24.39 -27.39 -18.64
C HIS A 391 23.97 -25.96 -18.25
N SER A 392 23.53 -25.75 -17.01
CA SER A 392 23.21 -24.44 -16.45
C SER A 392 24.45 -23.72 -15.90
N MET A 393 24.28 -22.42 -15.62
CA MET A 393 25.25 -21.63 -14.88
C MET A 393 25.37 -22.19 -13.44
N GLY A 394 26.59 -22.51 -13.00
CA GLY A 394 26.84 -22.94 -11.62
C GLY A 394 26.90 -21.79 -10.62
N ALA A 395 26.98 -22.12 -9.34
CA ALA A 395 26.96 -21.18 -8.21
C ALA A 395 27.92 -19.98 -8.36
N ASP A 396 29.19 -20.24 -8.73
CA ASP A 396 30.19 -19.16 -8.86
C ASP A 396 29.88 -18.22 -10.02
N GLY A 397 29.42 -18.77 -11.15
CA GLY A 397 28.99 -17.97 -12.29
C GLY A 397 27.78 -17.11 -11.96
N PHE A 398 26.85 -17.64 -11.16
CA PHE A 398 25.68 -16.90 -10.74
C PHE A 398 26.03 -15.78 -9.74
N ARG A 399 26.93 -16.03 -8.78
CA ARG A 399 27.47 -14.98 -7.90
C ARG A 399 28.08 -13.82 -8.69
N GLU A 400 28.88 -14.14 -9.71
CA GLU A 400 29.49 -13.11 -10.55
C GLU A 400 28.47 -12.34 -11.38
N LEU A 401 27.46 -13.04 -11.91
CA LEU A 401 26.36 -12.40 -12.61
C LEU A 401 25.63 -11.40 -11.69
N LEU A 402 25.28 -11.79 -10.46
CA LEU A 402 24.56 -10.93 -9.52
C LEU A 402 25.31 -9.62 -9.21
N ARG A 403 26.66 -9.63 -9.23
CA ARG A 403 27.47 -8.42 -9.07
C ARG A 403 27.31 -7.41 -10.20
N CYS A 404 26.82 -7.82 -11.37
CA CYS A 404 26.59 -6.95 -12.52
C CYS A 404 25.28 -6.13 -12.43
N TYR A 405 24.47 -6.35 -11.39
CA TYR A 405 23.15 -5.76 -11.23
C TYR A 405 23.03 -4.97 -9.93
N SER A 406 22.37 -3.83 -10.00
CA SER A 406 22.01 -3.01 -8.84
C SER A 406 20.62 -3.32 -8.29
N LYS A 407 19.72 -3.90 -9.11
CA LYS A 407 18.33 -4.15 -8.76
C LYS A 407 17.88 -5.55 -9.17
N ALA A 408 17.00 -6.13 -8.37
CA ALA A 408 16.32 -7.37 -8.69
C ALA A 408 14.93 -7.42 -8.08
N MET A 409 14.10 -8.30 -8.62
CA MET A 409 12.76 -8.56 -8.13
C MET A 409 12.48 -10.06 -8.11
N ILE A 410 12.01 -10.56 -6.97
CA ILE A 410 11.47 -11.91 -6.85
C ILE A 410 10.00 -11.88 -7.23
N VAL A 411 9.57 -12.88 -8.01
CA VAL A 411 8.16 -13.10 -8.31
C VAL A 411 7.74 -14.48 -7.84
N ALA A 412 6.57 -14.58 -7.24
CA ALA A 412 5.97 -15.84 -6.83
C ALA A 412 4.73 -16.11 -7.68
N GLY A 413 4.64 -17.34 -8.19
CA GLY A 413 3.54 -17.77 -9.02
C GLY A 413 3.16 -19.21 -8.77
N GLN A 414 2.23 -19.68 -9.59
CA GLN A 414 1.50 -20.92 -9.35
C GLN A 414 1.48 -21.84 -10.56
N PRO A 415 1.11 -23.12 -10.41
CA PRO A 415 0.94 -24.04 -11.52
C PRO A 415 -0.15 -23.55 -12.49
N PRO A 416 -0.04 -23.91 -13.78
CA PRO A 416 0.97 -24.80 -14.37
C PRO A 416 2.36 -24.15 -14.60
N LEU A 417 3.45 -24.92 -14.41
CA LEU A 417 4.83 -24.44 -14.56
C LEU A 417 5.13 -23.79 -15.91
N ARG A 418 4.53 -24.30 -17.00
CA ARG A 418 4.71 -23.74 -18.34
C ARG A 418 4.14 -22.33 -18.48
N GLN A 419 3.01 -22.07 -17.83
CA GLN A 419 2.41 -20.74 -17.81
C GLN A 419 3.26 -19.78 -16.96
N PHE A 420 3.74 -20.22 -15.80
CA PHE A 420 4.66 -19.46 -14.98
C PHE A 420 5.94 -19.05 -15.75
N GLN A 421 6.56 -19.99 -16.45
CA GLN A 421 7.74 -19.74 -17.30
C GLN A 421 7.43 -18.80 -18.46
N HIS A 422 6.24 -18.89 -19.06
CA HIS A 422 5.81 -17.96 -20.09
C HIS A 422 5.63 -16.53 -19.55
N SER A 423 4.96 -16.36 -18.41
CA SER A 423 4.80 -15.05 -17.76
C SER A 423 6.14 -14.42 -17.38
N LEU A 424 7.14 -15.23 -16.97
CA LEU A 424 8.49 -14.75 -16.70
C LEU A 424 9.16 -14.18 -17.95
N LEU A 425 9.05 -14.85 -19.10
CA LEU A 425 9.62 -14.36 -20.35
C LEU A 425 8.92 -13.09 -20.85
N GLU A 426 7.60 -12.99 -20.68
CA GLU A 426 6.87 -11.75 -20.99
C GLU A 426 7.28 -10.59 -20.07
N LEU A 427 7.53 -10.88 -18.78
CA LEU A 427 8.06 -9.89 -17.84
C LEU A 427 9.47 -9.45 -18.24
N GLU A 428 10.37 -10.37 -18.58
CA GLU A 428 11.73 -10.07 -19.08
C GLU A 428 11.67 -9.16 -20.31
N LYS A 429 10.86 -9.55 -21.31
CA LYS A 429 10.68 -8.80 -22.55
C LYS A 429 10.14 -7.40 -22.28
N HIS A 430 9.13 -7.26 -21.43
CA HIS A 430 8.59 -5.95 -21.06
C HIS A 430 9.67 -5.09 -20.40
N THR A 431 10.41 -5.67 -19.44
CA THR A 431 11.48 -4.97 -18.71
C THR A 431 12.57 -4.47 -19.66
N PHE A 432 12.99 -5.30 -20.61
CA PHE A 432 13.94 -4.90 -21.65
C PHE A 432 13.41 -3.73 -22.50
N LEU A 433 12.14 -3.78 -22.92
CA LEU A 433 11.50 -2.72 -23.70
C LEU A 433 11.32 -1.40 -22.92
N GLN A 434 11.40 -1.42 -21.59
CA GLN A 434 11.41 -0.23 -20.72
C GLN A 434 12.81 0.39 -20.57
N GLY A 435 13.83 -0.13 -21.26
CA GLY A 435 15.19 0.45 -21.28
C GLY A 435 16.20 -0.27 -20.38
N PHE A 436 15.78 -1.28 -19.61
CA PHE A 436 16.67 -2.12 -18.78
C PHE A 436 17.36 -3.16 -19.66
N LYS A 437 18.42 -2.74 -20.34
CA LYS A 437 19.12 -3.54 -21.35
C LYS A 437 19.71 -4.84 -20.79
N LYS A 438 19.92 -4.96 -19.47
CA LYS A 438 20.43 -6.18 -18.85
C LYS A 438 19.32 -7.10 -18.33
N ALA A 439 18.04 -6.80 -18.59
CA ALA A 439 16.90 -7.59 -18.10
C ALA A 439 17.09 -9.10 -18.37
N LEU A 440 17.04 -9.90 -17.31
CA LEU A 440 17.21 -11.35 -17.39
C LEU A 440 16.43 -12.05 -16.29
N VAL A 441 15.68 -13.10 -16.63
CA VAL A 441 14.91 -13.89 -15.65
C VAL A 441 15.48 -15.27 -15.38
N PHE A 442 15.25 -15.77 -14.18
CA PHE A 442 15.50 -17.13 -13.72
C PHE A 442 14.18 -17.73 -13.24
N THR A 443 13.96 -19.02 -13.52
CA THR A 443 12.71 -19.72 -13.18
C THR A 443 12.83 -20.47 -11.85
N GLY A 444 11.70 -20.91 -11.29
CA GLY A 444 11.64 -22.00 -10.32
C GLY A 444 11.43 -23.32 -11.06
N GLY A 445 12.03 -24.40 -10.56
CA GLY A 445 11.88 -25.75 -11.13
C GLY A 445 12.47 -25.95 -12.55
N PRO A 446 12.41 -27.17 -13.10
CA PRO A 446 13.00 -27.49 -14.39
C PRO A 446 12.27 -26.84 -15.57
N CYS A 447 12.95 -26.64 -16.70
CA CYS A 447 12.33 -26.18 -17.95
C CYS A 447 11.19 -27.12 -18.41
N SER A 448 10.06 -26.53 -18.79
CA SER A 448 8.82 -27.22 -19.18
C SER A 448 8.45 -27.07 -20.67
N TRP A 449 9.34 -26.49 -21.49
CA TRP A 449 9.05 -26.24 -22.92
C TRP A 449 8.97 -27.52 -23.77
N CYS A 450 9.67 -28.57 -23.37
CA CYS A 450 9.61 -29.89 -23.97
C CYS A 450 9.54 -30.97 -22.88
N GLU A 451 8.86 -32.07 -23.20
CA GLU A 451 8.78 -33.25 -22.33
C GLU A 451 10.17 -33.86 -22.14
N ASN A 452 10.89 -34.10 -23.24
CA ASN A 452 12.29 -34.54 -23.26
C ASN A 452 13.16 -33.55 -24.04
N CYS A 453 14.36 -33.27 -23.55
CA CYS A 453 15.34 -32.46 -24.26
C CYS A 453 15.98 -33.28 -25.39
N ALA A 454 16.30 -32.64 -26.51
CA ALA A 454 17.08 -33.28 -27.57
C ALA A 454 18.55 -33.45 -27.13
N ASP A 455 19.21 -34.50 -27.61
CA ASP A 455 20.52 -34.92 -27.11
C ASP A 455 21.66 -33.95 -27.45
N GLU A 456 21.62 -33.31 -28.62
CA GLU A 456 22.72 -32.47 -29.10
C GLU A 456 22.59 -30.99 -28.70
N ARG A 457 21.37 -30.46 -28.68
CA ARG A 457 21.10 -29.04 -28.37
C ARG A 457 19.67 -28.81 -27.89
N CYS A 458 19.47 -27.72 -27.15
CA CYS A 458 18.13 -27.28 -26.77
C CYS A 458 17.29 -26.90 -27.99
N SER A 459 16.05 -27.37 -28.05
CA SER A 459 15.08 -27.03 -29.12
C SER A 459 14.48 -25.63 -28.97
N PHE A 460 14.56 -25.04 -27.77
CA PHE A 460 14.02 -23.71 -27.45
C PHE A 460 15.06 -22.85 -26.71
N PRO A 461 16.25 -22.61 -27.30
CA PRO A 461 17.33 -21.89 -26.63
C PRO A 461 16.94 -20.48 -26.20
N GLU A 462 16.05 -19.81 -26.95
CA GLU A 462 15.54 -18.47 -26.70
C GLU A 462 14.62 -18.39 -25.48
N LYS A 463 13.89 -19.48 -25.20
CA LYS A 463 12.95 -19.57 -24.06
C LYS A 463 13.57 -20.22 -22.82
N ARG A 464 14.71 -20.87 -22.98
CA ARG A 464 15.39 -21.58 -21.89
C ARG A 464 15.94 -20.57 -20.89
N ARG A 465 15.51 -20.68 -19.63
CA ARG A 465 16.15 -20.04 -18.48
C ARG A 465 16.54 -21.11 -17.46
N PRO A 466 17.71 -21.01 -16.83
CA PRO A 466 18.07 -21.90 -15.72
C PRO A 466 17.14 -21.65 -14.53
N SER A 467 16.98 -22.66 -13.68
CA SER A 467 16.25 -22.49 -12.43
C SER A 467 17.16 -21.87 -11.36
N LEU A 468 16.59 -21.17 -10.39
CA LEU A 468 17.36 -20.62 -9.26
C LEU A 468 18.17 -21.70 -8.54
N GLU A 469 17.54 -22.86 -8.27
CA GLU A 469 18.17 -24.01 -7.63
C GLU A 469 19.30 -24.58 -8.48
N SER A 470 19.15 -24.58 -9.82
CA SER A 470 20.20 -25.01 -10.75
C SER A 470 21.44 -24.10 -10.76
N CYS A 471 21.31 -22.91 -10.19
CA CYS A 471 22.37 -21.92 -10.01
C CYS A 471 22.88 -21.86 -8.57
N GLY A 472 22.51 -22.84 -7.72
CA GLY A 472 22.95 -22.93 -6.33
C GLY A 472 22.20 -22.01 -5.36
N CYS A 473 21.11 -21.35 -5.79
CA CYS A 473 20.34 -20.44 -4.94
C CYS A 473 19.52 -21.21 -3.90
N ASP A 474 19.60 -20.79 -2.63
CA ASP A 474 18.67 -21.23 -1.59
C ASP A 474 17.35 -20.48 -1.73
N VAL A 475 16.43 -21.07 -2.49
CA VAL A 475 15.10 -20.48 -2.74
C VAL A 475 14.23 -20.38 -1.49
N PHE A 476 14.47 -21.19 -0.46
CA PHE A 476 13.73 -21.13 0.80
C PHE A 476 14.19 -19.93 1.64
N ALA A 477 15.51 -19.76 1.80
CA ALA A 477 16.06 -18.59 2.48
C ALA A 477 15.68 -17.29 1.75
N LEU A 478 15.73 -17.29 0.41
CA LEU A 478 15.33 -16.16 -0.40
C LEU A 478 13.84 -15.81 -0.23
N ALA A 479 12.95 -16.81 -0.31
CA ALA A 479 11.52 -16.59 -0.09
C ALA A 479 11.23 -16.06 1.33
N GLN A 480 11.88 -16.63 2.34
CA GLN A 480 11.74 -16.20 3.74
C GLN A 480 12.20 -14.74 3.93
N ALA A 481 13.35 -14.35 3.38
CA ALA A 481 13.84 -12.97 3.43
C ALA A 481 12.88 -11.98 2.77
N CYS A 482 12.13 -12.43 1.76
CA CYS A 482 11.12 -11.63 1.05
C CYS A 482 9.72 -11.66 1.70
N GLY A 483 9.56 -12.33 2.85
CA GLY A 483 8.25 -12.54 3.48
C GLY A 483 7.28 -13.37 2.61
N ILE A 484 7.79 -14.21 1.73
CA ILE A 484 7.01 -15.16 0.91
C ILE A 484 6.99 -16.49 1.67
N PRO A 485 5.84 -16.94 2.20
CA PRO A 485 5.75 -18.25 2.82
C PRO A 485 5.92 -19.31 1.72
N LEU A 486 6.97 -20.11 1.87
CA LEU A 486 7.31 -21.24 1.02
C LEU A 486 7.59 -22.44 1.93
N LYS A 487 6.96 -23.58 1.65
CA LYS A 487 7.14 -24.82 2.42
C LYS A 487 7.31 -26.01 1.48
N PRO A 488 8.05 -27.06 1.90
CA PRO A 488 8.02 -28.34 1.21
C PRO A 488 6.59 -28.88 1.10
N ILE A 489 6.30 -29.54 -0.01
CA ILE A 489 5.04 -30.24 -0.25
C ILE A 489 5.05 -31.52 0.58
N GLU A 490 4.01 -31.73 1.38
CA GLU A 490 3.87 -32.92 2.23
C GLU A 490 2.88 -33.92 1.61
N ASN A 491 1.86 -33.43 0.91
CA ASN A 491 0.80 -34.23 0.28
C ASN A 491 0.69 -33.96 -1.23
N SER A 492 0.18 -34.92 -2.01
CA SER A 492 0.01 -34.78 -3.46
C SER A 492 -0.95 -33.66 -3.88
N ASP A 493 -1.84 -33.26 -2.97
CA ASP A 493 -2.85 -32.22 -3.19
C ASP A 493 -2.35 -30.83 -2.76
N ASP A 494 -1.14 -30.74 -2.16
CA ASP A 494 -0.56 -29.46 -1.75
C ASP A 494 -0.14 -28.63 -2.97
N PHE A 495 -0.23 -27.31 -2.80
CA PHE A 495 -0.01 -26.37 -3.88
C PHE A 495 1.49 -26.07 -4.08
N VAL A 496 2.03 -26.39 -5.27
CA VAL A 496 3.41 -26.06 -5.62
C VAL A 496 3.52 -24.55 -5.85
N GLN A 497 4.36 -23.85 -5.10
CA GLN A 497 4.72 -22.46 -5.41
C GLN A 497 6.01 -22.40 -6.22
N TYR A 498 6.03 -21.56 -7.25
CA TYR A 498 7.24 -21.29 -8.02
C TYR A 498 7.79 -19.91 -7.70
N ILE A 499 9.09 -19.86 -7.42
CA ILE A 499 9.85 -18.62 -7.21
C ILE A 499 10.68 -18.34 -8.45
N GLY A 500 10.53 -17.15 -9.00
CA GLY A 500 11.33 -16.64 -10.11
C GLY A 500 12.07 -15.37 -9.70
N LEU A 501 13.12 -15.04 -10.44
CA LEU A 501 13.93 -13.84 -10.24
C LEU A 501 13.99 -13.07 -11.55
N LEU A 502 13.79 -11.76 -11.48
CA LEU A 502 14.08 -10.80 -12.54
C LEU A 502 15.26 -9.93 -12.08
N LEU A 503 16.35 -9.95 -12.84
CA LEU A 503 17.46 -9.02 -12.67
C LEU A 503 17.21 -7.77 -13.53
N VAL A 504 17.44 -6.58 -12.97
CA VAL A 504 17.07 -5.29 -13.56
C VAL A 504 18.26 -4.32 -13.51
N ASP A 505 18.74 -3.86 -14.67
CA ASP A 505 19.76 -2.82 -14.81
C ASP A 505 19.84 -2.25 -16.23
#